data_AF-A0A3G9GME5-F1
#
_entry.id   AF-A0A3G9GME5-F1
#
_cell.length_a   1.000
_cell.length_b   1.000
_cell.length_c   1.000
_cell.angle_alpha   90.00
_cell.angle_beta   90.00
_cell.angle_gamma   90.00
#
_symmetry.space_group_name_H-M   'P 1'
#
loop_
_entity.id
_entity.type
_entity.pdbx_description
1 polymer ?
#
loop_
_entity_poly.entity_id
_entity_poly.type
_entity_poly.pdbx_seq_one_letter_code
_entity_poly.pdbx_strand_id
1 'polypeptide(L)'
;MSLTRQIPREEIKTMPLFPALTPEQVCMLDSPEALAAAMPALLAAPVLGFDTESKPTFRKGEESDGPHLIQLADSQCAWLVPVVKGVLPEEIKALLADPARPLVGFDLVSDRALLKSRLGVECGGLIDLGNLLPSDDARITVGAVQAVARLFGAYFRKSKKLSTTNWSRLPLSPAQQAYAGNDAWVALRVYQELQARGLLRETTA
;
A
#
# COMPACT_ATOMS: atom_id res chain seq x y z
N MET A 1 13.95 -10.35 19.53
CA MET A 1 13.89 -11.28 18.38
C MET A 1 14.79 -10.74 17.28
N SER A 2 15.51 -11.61 16.55
CA SER A 2 16.34 -11.16 15.42
C SER A 2 15.47 -10.52 14.34
N LEU A 3 15.84 -9.30 13.91
CA LEU A 3 15.17 -8.58 12.82
C LEU A 3 15.55 -9.12 11.43
N THR A 4 16.42 -10.13 11.33
CA THR A 4 16.91 -10.69 10.06
C THR A 4 16.36 -12.09 9.77
N ARG A 5 15.87 -12.79 10.79
CA ARG A 5 15.27 -14.13 10.64
C ARG A 5 13.97 -14.07 9.84
N GLN A 6 13.81 -14.99 8.89
CA GLN A 6 12.53 -15.25 8.23
C GLN A 6 11.67 -16.17 9.11
N ILE A 7 10.42 -15.77 9.35
CA ILE A 7 9.51 -16.52 10.24
C ILE A 7 8.63 -17.44 9.39
N PRO A 8 8.61 -18.77 9.61
CA PRO A 8 7.75 -19.67 8.86
C PRO A 8 6.28 -19.23 8.88
N ARG A 9 5.57 -19.35 7.74
CA ARG A 9 4.17 -18.89 7.63
C ARG A 9 3.25 -19.53 8.67
N GLU A 10 3.45 -20.81 8.98
CA GLU A 10 2.64 -21.50 9.99
C GLU A 10 2.92 -20.96 11.41
N GLU A 11 4.15 -20.54 11.70
CA GLU A 11 4.49 -19.86 12.97
C GLU A 11 3.81 -18.48 13.03
N ILE A 12 3.89 -17.68 11.96
CA ILE A 12 3.23 -16.35 11.91
C ILE A 12 1.73 -16.47 12.17
N LYS A 13 1.05 -17.47 11.59
CA LYS A 13 -0.41 -17.65 11.76
C LYS A 13 -0.83 -17.93 13.21
N THR A 14 0.10 -18.33 14.08
CA THR A 14 -0.17 -18.54 15.52
C THR A 14 -0.04 -17.26 16.35
N MET A 15 0.50 -16.18 15.78
CA MET A 15 0.66 -14.90 16.47
C MET A 15 -0.68 -14.18 16.64
N PRO A 16 -0.80 -13.24 17.61
CA PRO A 16 -1.95 -12.35 17.72
C PRO A 16 -2.20 -11.63 16.39
N LEU A 17 -3.47 -11.42 16.03
CA LEU A 17 -3.80 -10.67 14.82
C LEU A 17 -3.30 -9.23 14.94
N PHE A 18 -2.67 -8.74 13.87
CA PHE A 18 -2.37 -7.33 13.74
C PHE A 18 -3.68 -6.53 13.67
N PRO A 19 -3.76 -5.34 14.31
CA PRO A 19 -4.94 -4.49 14.21
C PRO A 19 -5.29 -4.18 12.75
N ALA A 20 -6.55 -3.87 12.52
CA ALA A 20 -7.04 -3.45 11.23
C ALA A 20 -7.88 -2.18 11.37
N LEU A 21 -7.93 -1.38 10.31
CA LEU A 21 -8.87 -0.27 10.20
C LEU A 21 -10.32 -0.76 10.32
N THR A 22 -11.14 0.00 11.02
CA THR A 22 -12.59 -0.20 11.02
C THR A 22 -13.19 0.25 9.69
N PRO A 23 -14.41 -0.19 9.34
CA PRO A 23 -15.07 0.26 8.11
C PRO A 23 -15.19 1.78 7.98
N GLU A 24 -15.38 2.50 9.09
CA GLU A 24 -15.52 3.96 9.13
C GLU A 24 -14.20 4.68 8.84
N GLN A 25 -13.07 4.00 9.05
CA GLN A 25 -11.73 4.51 8.76
C GLN A 25 -11.30 4.24 7.31
N VAL A 26 -12.11 3.54 6.51
CA VAL A 26 -11.83 3.27 5.10
C VAL A 26 -12.81 4.06 4.24
N CYS A 27 -12.31 5.09 3.57
CA CYS A 27 -13.13 6.03 2.81
C CYS A 27 -12.97 5.81 1.30
N MET A 28 -14.09 5.72 0.58
CA MET A 28 -14.09 5.76 -0.88
C MET A 28 -13.99 7.19 -1.38
N LEU A 29 -13.08 7.48 -2.32
CA LEU A 29 -12.99 8.75 -3.04
C LEU A 29 -13.63 8.60 -4.42
N ASP A 30 -14.94 8.38 -4.44
CA ASP A 30 -15.75 8.14 -5.65
C ASP A 30 -16.66 9.33 -6.03
N SER A 31 -16.57 10.44 -5.28
CA SER A 31 -17.24 11.70 -5.59
C SER A 31 -16.32 12.92 -5.36
N PRO A 32 -16.61 14.07 -6.01
CA PRO A 32 -15.88 15.32 -5.76
C PRO A 32 -15.95 15.78 -4.30
N GLU A 33 -17.07 15.56 -3.62
CA GLU A 33 -17.26 15.93 -2.21
C GLU A 33 -16.40 15.07 -1.29
N ALA A 34 -16.36 13.76 -1.53
CA ALA A 34 -15.50 12.83 -0.78
C ALA A 34 -14.02 13.18 -0.98
N LEU A 35 -13.62 13.47 -2.22
CA LEU A 35 -12.27 13.92 -2.53
C LEU A 35 -11.94 15.22 -1.78
N ALA A 36 -12.78 16.25 -1.89
CA ALA A 36 -12.57 17.53 -1.22
C ALA A 36 -12.47 17.39 0.31
N ALA A 37 -13.25 16.49 0.91
CA ALA A 37 -13.20 16.21 2.35
C ALA A 37 -11.89 15.51 2.77
N ALA A 38 -11.31 14.67 1.91
CA ALA A 38 -10.08 13.92 2.21
C ALA A 38 -8.80 14.72 1.99
N MET A 39 -8.79 15.66 1.03
CA MET A 39 -7.58 16.40 0.64
C MET A 39 -6.84 17.08 1.81
N PRO A 40 -7.51 17.73 2.79
CA PRO A 40 -6.81 18.34 3.92
C PRO A 40 -5.97 17.35 4.72
N ALA A 41 -6.49 16.14 4.98
CA ALA A 41 -5.76 15.10 5.71
C ALA A 41 -4.61 14.53 4.87
N LEU A 42 -4.87 14.24 3.59
CA LEU A 42 -3.85 13.75 2.65
C LEU A 42 -2.68 14.73 2.49
N LEU A 43 -2.95 16.04 2.47
CA LEU A 43 -1.92 17.07 2.33
C LEU A 43 -1.19 17.36 3.65
N ALA A 44 -1.83 17.16 4.80
CA ALA A 44 -1.21 17.33 6.11
C ALA A 44 -0.30 16.15 6.51
N ALA A 45 -0.51 14.97 5.91
CA ALA A 45 0.32 13.81 6.18
C ALA A 45 1.74 13.99 5.62
N PRO A 46 2.79 13.87 6.45
CA PRO A 46 4.18 14.01 5.98
C PRO A 46 4.65 12.81 5.15
N VAL A 47 3.99 11.67 5.31
CA VAL A 47 4.24 10.41 4.60
C VAL A 47 2.90 9.68 4.49
N LEU A 48 2.66 9.01 3.37
CA LEU A 48 1.45 8.23 3.15
C LEU A 48 1.80 6.77 2.89
N GLY A 49 1.05 5.85 3.51
CA GLY A 49 1.01 4.47 3.07
C GLY A 49 0.39 4.39 1.68
N PHE A 50 0.93 3.54 0.81
CA PHE A 50 0.56 3.47 -0.59
C PHE A 50 0.60 2.03 -1.09
N ASP A 51 -0.40 1.68 -1.88
CA ASP A 51 -0.46 0.44 -2.65
C ASP A 51 -1.38 0.65 -3.88
N THR A 52 -1.34 -0.26 -4.85
CA THR A 52 -2.32 -0.30 -5.95
C THR A 52 -2.90 -1.68 -6.18
N GLU A 53 -4.10 -1.73 -6.72
CA GLU A 53 -4.74 -2.98 -7.09
C GLU A 53 -5.17 -3.00 -8.56
N SER A 54 -4.97 -4.16 -9.20
CA SER A 54 -5.29 -4.40 -10.60
C SER A 54 -6.08 -5.68 -10.76
N LYS A 55 -7.04 -5.71 -11.68
CA LYS A 55 -7.69 -6.98 -12.03
C LYS A 55 -6.64 -7.97 -12.57
N PRO A 56 -6.79 -9.28 -12.30
CA PRO A 56 -5.87 -10.29 -12.81
C PRO A 56 -5.93 -10.38 -14.34
N THR A 57 -4.76 -10.61 -14.94
CA THR A 57 -4.61 -11.01 -16.35
C THR A 57 -4.58 -12.53 -16.44
N PHE A 58 -5.34 -13.13 -17.37
CA PHE A 58 -5.48 -14.59 -17.46
C PHE A 58 -4.72 -15.20 -18.64
N ARG A 59 -4.29 -14.37 -19.60
CA ARG A 59 -3.55 -14.84 -20.77
C ARG A 59 -2.06 -14.54 -20.62
N LYS A 60 -1.22 -15.50 -20.99
CA LYS A 60 0.24 -15.31 -21.00
C LYS A 60 0.59 -14.20 -22.01
N GLY A 61 1.29 -13.17 -21.54
CA GLY A 61 1.67 -11.99 -22.35
C GLY A 61 0.60 -10.90 -22.42
N GLU A 62 -0.54 -11.06 -21.75
CA GLU A 62 -1.49 -9.97 -21.55
C GLU A 62 -0.90 -8.95 -20.58
N GLU A 63 -0.79 -7.70 -21.02
CA GLU A 63 -0.38 -6.60 -20.15
C GLU A 63 -1.55 -6.18 -19.25
N SER A 64 -1.24 -5.81 -18.01
CA SER A 64 -2.22 -5.19 -17.12
C SER A 64 -2.63 -3.82 -17.66
N ASP A 65 -3.93 -3.55 -17.67
CA ASP A 65 -4.53 -2.25 -18.00
C ASP A 65 -4.83 -1.40 -16.75
N GLY A 66 -4.34 -1.84 -15.58
CA GLY A 66 -4.44 -1.11 -14.31
C GLY A 66 -3.45 0.06 -14.15
N PRO A 67 -3.32 0.63 -12.93
CA PRO A 67 -4.03 0.21 -11.74
C PRO A 67 -5.51 0.59 -11.83
N HIS A 68 -6.36 -0.21 -11.19
CA HIS A 68 -7.81 0.01 -11.12
C HIS A 68 -8.22 0.68 -9.81
N LEU A 69 -7.35 0.62 -8.81
CA LEU A 69 -7.54 1.24 -7.51
C LEU A 69 -6.18 1.71 -7.01
N ILE A 70 -6.13 2.93 -6.49
CA ILE A 70 -5.01 3.43 -5.68
C ILE A 70 -5.46 3.46 -4.23
N GLN A 71 -4.58 3.06 -3.33
CA GLN A 71 -4.80 3.13 -1.90
C GLN A 71 -3.80 4.11 -1.28
N LEU A 72 -4.33 5.00 -0.44
CA LEU A 72 -3.53 5.92 0.36
C LEU A 72 -3.93 5.76 1.82
N ALA A 73 -2.98 5.85 2.75
CA ALA A 73 -3.30 5.77 4.17
C ALA A 73 -2.45 6.73 4.99
N ASP A 74 -3.06 7.32 6.01
CA ASP A 74 -2.35 7.98 7.09
C ASP A 74 -2.47 7.16 8.39
N SER A 75 -2.12 7.76 9.53
CA SER A 75 -2.18 7.04 10.82
C SER A 75 -3.61 6.66 11.26
N GLN A 76 -4.65 7.30 10.73
CA GLN A 76 -6.03 7.21 11.19
C GLN A 76 -6.95 6.54 10.17
N CYS A 77 -6.75 6.80 8.89
CA CYS A 77 -7.67 6.43 7.81
C CYS A 77 -6.93 5.88 6.60
N ALA A 78 -7.68 5.18 5.75
CA ALA A 78 -7.30 4.85 4.39
C ALA A 78 -8.32 5.39 3.39
N TRP A 79 -7.82 5.88 2.27
CA TRP A 79 -8.59 6.39 1.15
C TRP A 79 -8.39 5.50 -0.07
N LEU A 80 -9.49 5.09 -0.65
CA LEU A 80 -9.55 4.22 -1.82
C LEU A 80 -9.97 5.07 -3.02
N VAL A 81 -9.11 5.18 -4.02
CA VAL A 81 -9.31 6.01 -5.21
C VAL A 81 -9.52 5.11 -6.43
N PRO A 82 -10.78 4.85 -6.84
CA PRO A 82 -11.04 4.08 -8.04
C PRO A 82 -10.52 4.80 -9.28
N VAL A 83 -9.83 4.08 -10.15
CA VAL A 83 -9.39 4.58 -11.45
C VAL A 83 -10.47 4.23 -12.47
N VAL A 84 -11.31 5.19 -12.80
CA VAL A 84 -12.44 4.99 -13.72
C VAL A 84 -12.05 5.44 -15.12
N LYS A 85 -12.12 4.52 -16.09
CA LYS A 85 -11.76 4.77 -17.51
C LYS A 85 -10.34 5.33 -17.69
N GLY A 86 -9.39 4.93 -16.84
CA GLY A 86 -8.00 5.38 -16.89
C GLY A 86 -7.80 6.85 -16.48
N VAL A 87 -8.78 7.43 -15.78
CA VAL A 87 -8.72 8.82 -15.31
C VAL A 87 -8.58 8.83 -13.79
N LEU A 88 -7.71 9.73 -13.32
CA LEU A 88 -7.57 10.11 -11.92
C LEU A 88 -7.87 11.60 -11.75
N PRO A 89 -8.43 12.02 -10.60
CA PRO A 89 -8.50 13.43 -10.23
C PRO A 89 -7.11 14.08 -10.24
N GLU A 90 -7.02 15.32 -10.71
CA GLU A 90 -5.73 16.04 -10.83
C GLU A 90 -5.10 16.30 -9.46
N GLU A 91 -5.92 16.48 -8.42
CA GLU A 91 -5.48 16.63 -7.03
C GLU A 91 -4.73 15.39 -6.55
N ILE A 92 -5.22 14.19 -6.91
CA ILE A 92 -4.56 12.93 -6.58
C ILE A 92 -3.28 12.77 -7.41
N LYS A 93 -3.29 13.12 -8.70
CA LYS A 93 -2.06 13.07 -9.51
C LYS A 93 -0.97 13.98 -8.95
N ALA A 94 -1.33 15.21 -8.60
CA ALA A 94 -0.42 16.18 -7.99
C ALA A 94 0.10 15.68 -6.64
N LEU A 95 -0.75 15.05 -5.83
CA LEU A 95 -0.34 14.43 -4.57
C LEU A 95 0.68 13.31 -4.78
N LEU A 96 0.42 12.40 -5.72
CA LEU A 96 1.32 11.27 -6.02
C LEU A 96 2.67 11.74 -6.59
N ALA A 97 2.68 12.86 -7.33
CA ALA A 97 3.86 13.44 -7.95
C ALA A 97 4.70 14.32 -7.00
N ASP A 98 4.23 14.61 -5.78
CA ASP A 98 4.94 15.52 -4.87
C ASP A 98 6.12 14.84 -4.18
N PRO A 99 7.38 15.26 -4.42
CA PRO A 99 8.55 14.69 -3.76
C PRO A 99 8.64 15.02 -2.26
N ALA A 100 7.93 16.05 -1.79
CA ALA A 100 7.89 16.42 -0.38
C ALA A 100 6.99 15.50 0.47
N ARG A 101 6.19 14.63 -0.17
CA ARG A 101 5.33 13.66 0.51
C ARG A 101 5.64 12.25 0.01
N PRO A 102 6.59 11.54 0.64
CA PRO A 102 6.92 10.18 0.27
C PRO A 102 5.73 9.23 0.42
N LEU A 103 5.62 8.31 -0.53
CA LEU A 103 4.69 7.20 -0.55
C LEU A 103 5.43 5.92 -0.16
N VAL A 104 4.99 5.26 0.90
CA VAL A 104 5.63 4.04 1.44
C VAL A 104 4.78 2.81 1.17
N GLY A 105 5.39 1.74 0.69
CA GLY A 105 4.69 0.52 0.28
C GLY A 105 5.62 -0.68 0.17
N PHE A 106 5.11 -1.78 -0.37
CA PHE A 106 5.89 -3.00 -0.61
C PHE A 106 5.82 -3.38 -2.08
N ASP A 107 6.94 -3.81 -2.65
CA ASP A 107 7.03 -4.34 -4.03
C ASP A 107 6.55 -3.31 -5.10
N LEU A 108 6.90 -2.03 -4.92
CA LEU A 108 6.34 -0.88 -5.64
C LEU A 108 6.84 -0.68 -7.09
N VAL A 109 7.68 -1.60 -7.58
CA VAL A 109 8.29 -1.49 -8.92
C VAL A 109 7.22 -1.54 -10.02
N SER A 110 6.26 -2.46 -9.90
CA SER A 110 5.14 -2.57 -10.85
C SER A 110 4.22 -1.37 -10.78
N ASP A 111 3.92 -0.90 -9.57
CA ASP A 111 3.02 0.22 -9.29
C ASP A 111 3.51 1.49 -9.97
N ARG A 112 4.79 1.81 -9.78
CA ARG A 112 5.46 2.93 -10.46
C ARG A 112 5.33 2.83 -11.98
N ALA A 113 5.57 1.64 -12.55
CA ALA A 113 5.52 1.44 -13.99
C ALA A 113 4.11 1.61 -14.55
N LEU A 114 3.09 1.10 -13.84
CA LEU A 114 1.69 1.23 -14.24
C LEU A 114 1.20 2.68 -14.11
N LEU A 115 1.49 3.36 -12.99
CA LEU A 115 1.13 4.77 -12.82
C LEU A 115 1.69 5.66 -13.93
N LYS A 116 2.96 5.47 -14.30
CA LYS A 116 3.59 6.24 -15.38
C LYS A 116 3.00 5.91 -16.74
N SER A 117 2.91 4.63 -17.09
CA SER A 117 2.51 4.21 -18.44
C SER A 117 1.01 4.34 -18.72
N ARG A 118 0.16 4.22 -17.69
CA ARG A 118 -1.31 4.17 -17.84
C ARG A 118 -2.00 5.44 -17.39
N LEU A 119 -1.45 6.15 -16.40
CA LEU A 119 -2.06 7.35 -15.82
C LEU A 119 -1.23 8.62 -16.01
N GLY A 120 -0.04 8.51 -16.61
CA GLY A 120 0.86 9.66 -16.84
C GLY A 120 1.43 10.25 -15.56
N VAL A 121 1.40 9.50 -14.45
CA VAL A 121 1.88 9.98 -13.14
C VAL A 121 3.29 9.47 -12.90
N GLU A 122 4.23 10.39 -12.79
CA GLU A 122 5.58 10.11 -12.29
C GLU A 122 5.61 10.43 -10.79
N CYS A 123 5.67 9.39 -9.96
CA CYS A 123 5.65 9.57 -8.51
C CYS A 123 6.88 10.35 -8.01
N GLY A 124 6.64 11.32 -7.13
CA GLY A 124 7.67 12.23 -6.61
C GLY A 124 8.59 11.58 -5.58
N GLY A 125 8.07 10.61 -4.82
CA GLY A 125 8.85 9.85 -3.85
C GLY A 125 8.18 8.52 -3.53
N LEU A 126 8.80 7.41 -3.93
CA LEU A 126 8.38 6.05 -3.56
C LEU A 126 9.46 5.41 -2.70
N ILE A 127 9.05 4.85 -1.56
CA ILE A 127 9.90 4.13 -0.63
C ILE A 127 9.40 2.69 -0.54
N ASP A 128 10.15 1.77 -1.14
CA ASP A 128 9.86 0.34 -1.05
C ASP A 128 10.45 -0.24 0.24
N LEU A 129 9.57 -0.55 1.19
CA LEU A 129 9.92 -1.06 2.50
C LEU A 129 10.53 -2.47 2.46
N GLY A 130 10.25 -3.24 1.40
CA GLY A 130 10.80 -4.57 1.21
C GLY A 130 12.32 -4.58 1.09
N ASN A 131 12.90 -3.46 0.63
CA ASN A 131 14.34 -3.25 0.47
C ASN A 131 15.01 -2.69 1.73
N LEU A 132 14.25 -2.11 2.66
CA LEU A 132 14.77 -1.49 3.87
C LEU A 132 14.91 -2.49 5.04
N LEU A 133 14.13 -3.57 5.00
CA LEU A 133 14.16 -4.60 6.02
C LEU A 133 15.31 -5.59 5.76
N PRO A 134 16.24 -5.77 6.72
CA PRO A 134 17.34 -6.70 6.52
C PRO A 134 16.83 -8.14 6.50
N SER A 135 17.53 -9.02 5.79
CA SER A 135 17.25 -10.45 5.68
C SER A 135 18.55 -11.24 5.82
N ASP A 136 18.50 -12.41 6.47
CA ASP A 136 19.64 -13.33 6.52
C ASP A 136 20.04 -13.85 5.12
N ASP A 137 19.10 -13.86 4.18
CA ASP A 137 19.35 -14.09 2.76
C ASP A 137 19.09 -12.80 1.99
N ALA A 138 20.16 -12.18 1.50
CA ALA A 138 20.12 -10.92 0.74
C ALA A 138 19.31 -11.03 -0.58
N ARG A 139 18.95 -12.23 -1.02
CA ARG A 139 18.13 -12.46 -2.22
C ARG A 139 16.63 -12.39 -1.94
N ILE A 140 16.23 -12.31 -0.67
CA ILE A 140 14.83 -12.33 -0.25
C ILE A 140 14.40 -10.93 0.18
N THR A 141 13.45 -10.34 -0.55
CA THR A 141 12.74 -9.14 -0.10
C THR A 141 11.72 -9.49 0.97
N VAL A 142 11.53 -8.58 1.93
CA VAL A 142 10.64 -8.81 3.07
C VAL A 142 9.29 -8.14 2.81
N GLY A 143 8.29 -8.94 2.44
CA GLY A 143 6.93 -8.45 2.27
C GLY A 143 6.21 -8.11 3.59
N ALA A 144 5.08 -7.40 3.49
CA ALA A 144 4.30 -6.88 4.63
C ALA A 144 4.02 -7.90 5.75
N VAL A 145 3.65 -9.14 5.42
CA VAL A 145 3.35 -10.17 6.42
C VAL A 145 4.57 -10.52 7.29
N GLN A 146 5.76 -10.62 6.68
CA GLN A 146 7.00 -10.86 7.40
C GLN A 146 7.43 -9.62 8.18
N ALA A 147 7.30 -8.44 7.60
CA ALA A 147 7.59 -7.17 8.26
C ALA A 147 6.79 -7.04 9.56
N VAL A 148 5.48 -7.31 9.49
CA VAL A 148 4.61 -7.20 10.66
C VAL A 148 4.95 -8.24 11.73
N ALA A 149 5.20 -9.48 11.33
CA ALA A 149 5.58 -10.53 12.27
C ALA A 149 6.90 -10.21 13.00
N ARG A 150 7.89 -9.66 12.29
CA ARG A 150 9.22 -9.34 12.85
C ARG A 150 9.21 -8.10 13.73
N LEU A 151 8.45 -7.08 13.34
CA LEU A 151 8.43 -5.80 14.03
C LEU A 151 7.43 -5.80 15.19
N PHE A 152 6.24 -6.36 15.01
CA PHE A 152 5.16 -6.28 15.98
C PHE A 152 4.85 -7.62 16.67
N GLY A 153 5.47 -8.73 16.26
CA GLY A 153 5.14 -10.05 16.81
C GLY A 153 3.69 -10.45 16.53
N ALA A 154 3.13 -9.98 15.42
CA ALA A 154 1.73 -10.10 15.09
C ALA A 154 1.52 -10.67 13.68
N TYR A 155 0.32 -11.21 13.44
CA TYR A 155 -0.08 -11.74 12.15
C TYR A 155 -0.90 -10.72 11.35
N PHE A 156 -0.31 -10.17 10.30
CA PHE A 156 -1.06 -9.45 9.27
C PHE A 156 -1.73 -10.42 8.29
N ARG A 157 -3.05 -10.57 8.39
CA ARG A 157 -3.81 -11.54 7.60
C ARG A 157 -4.13 -10.99 6.20
N LYS A 158 -3.36 -11.42 5.19
CA LYS A 158 -3.71 -11.18 3.77
C LYS A 158 -4.60 -12.27 3.20
N SER A 159 -5.66 -11.88 2.49
CA SER A 159 -6.53 -12.80 1.76
C SER A 159 -6.07 -12.94 0.31
N LYS A 160 -5.44 -14.06 -0.03
CA LYS A 160 -5.05 -14.38 -1.42
C LYS A 160 -6.24 -14.37 -2.39
N LYS A 161 -7.45 -14.67 -1.89
CA LYS A 161 -8.67 -14.60 -2.69
C LYS A 161 -8.99 -13.17 -3.10
N LEU A 162 -8.80 -12.20 -2.18
CA LEU A 162 -9.12 -10.79 -2.43
C LEU A 162 -8.10 -10.13 -3.36
N SER A 163 -6.81 -10.44 -3.19
CA SER A 163 -5.71 -9.93 -4.04
C SER A 163 -5.83 -10.34 -5.50
N THR A 164 -6.69 -11.31 -5.85
CA THR A 164 -6.92 -11.75 -7.23
C THR A 164 -8.37 -11.50 -7.67
N THR A 165 -9.09 -10.58 -7.02
CA THR A 165 -10.44 -10.19 -7.46
C THR A 165 -10.38 -9.23 -8.65
N ASN A 166 -11.51 -9.05 -9.32
CA ASN A 166 -11.62 -8.03 -10.34
C ASN A 166 -11.77 -6.64 -9.69
N TRP A 167 -10.66 -5.95 -9.50
CA TRP A 167 -10.59 -4.60 -8.94
C TRP A 167 -11.13 -3.50 -9.86
N SER A 168 -11.41 -3.81 -11.12
CA SER A 168 -12.07 -2.86 -12.05
C SER A 168 -13.59 -2.78 -11.85
N ARG A 169 -14.17 -3.68 -11.04
CA ARG A 169 -15.62 -3.80 -10.88
C ARG A 169 -16.09 -2.98 -9.69
N LEU A 170 -16.79 -1.89 -9.99
CA LEU A 170 -17.49 -1.07 -8.98
C LEU A 170 -18.97 -1.49 -8.83
N PRO A 171 -19.56 -1.27 -7.64
CA PRO A 171 -18.92 -0.83 -6.41
C PRO A 171 -18.02 -1.92 -5.78
N LEU A 172 -16.99 -1.51 -5.03
CA LEU A 172 -16.15 -2.44 -4.27
C LEU A 172 -16.95 -3.03 -3.10
N SER A 173 -16.83 -4.34 -2.87
CA SER A 173 -17.42 -4.98 -1.69
C SER A 173 -16.76 -4.50 -0.39
N PRO A 174 -17.44 -4.55 0.77
CA PRO A 174 -16.84 -4.20 2.06
C PRO A 174 -15.54 -4.97 2.36
N ALA A 175 -15.45 -6.24 1.92
CA ALA A 175 -14.25 -7.05 2.08
C ALA A 175 -13.07 -6.53 1.21
N GLN A 176 -13.34 -6.08 -0.03
CA GLN A 176 -12.33 -5.46 -0.88
C GLN A 176 -11.86 -4.13 -0.31
N GLN A 177 -12.79 -3.31 0.22
CA GLN A 177 -12.45 -2.04 0.86
C GLN A 177 -11.55 -2.26 2.08
N ALA A 178 -11.96 -3.14 2.99
CA ALA A 178 -11.18 -3.48 4.17
C ALA A 178 -9.79 -4.04 3.81
N TYR A 179 -9.71 -4.93 2.81
CA TYR A 179 -8.43 -5.46 2.35
C TYR A 179 -7.52 -4.35 1.81
N ALA A 180 -8.01 -3.55 0.86
CA ALA A 180 -7.23 -2.53 0.17
C ALA A 180 -6.76 -1.43 1.14
N GLY A 181 -7.65 -0.96 2.02
CA GLY A 181 -7.29 0.07 3.00
C GLY A 181 -6.21 -0.40 3.96
N ASN A 182 -6.28 -1.67 4.40
CA ASN A 182 -5.27 -2.22 5.31
C ASN A 182 -3.93 -2.52 4.64
N ASP A 183 -3.89 -2.74 3.32
CA ASP A 183 -2.63 -2.95 2.57
C ASP A 183 -1.79 -1.66 2.48
N ALA A 184 -2.42 -0.49 2.24
CA ALA A 184 -1.72 0.79 2.35
C ALA A 184 -1.39 1.15 3.81
N TRP A 185 -2.35 0.94 4.73
CA TRP A 185 -2.16 1.30 6.13
C TRP A 185 -1.02 0.52 6.80
N VAL A 186 -0.91 -0.79 6.55
CA VAL A 186 0.16 -1.61 7.14
C VAL A 186 1.54 -1.14 6.67
N ALA A 187 1.67 -0.67 5.42
CA ALA A 187 2.93 -0.10 4.92
C ALA A 187 3.34 1.12 5.73
N LEU A 188 2.41 2.05 5.98
CA LEU A 188 2.69 3.20 6.83
C LEU A 188 3.09 2.78 8.26
N ARG A 189 2.38 1.81 8.85
CA ARG A 189 2.69 1.33 10.21
C ARG A 189 4.10 0.73 10.28
N VAL A 190 4.49 -0.04 9.27
CA VAL A 190 5.85 -0.59 9.18
C VAL A 190 6.88 0.52 9.03
N TYR A 191 6.65 1.49 8.16
CA TYR A 191 7.55 2.64 7.98
C TYR A 191 7.75 3.40 9.29
N GLN A 192 6.66 3.73 10.00
CA GLN A 192 6.70 4.43 11.28
C GLN A 192 7.49 3.65 12.34
N GLU A 193 7.34 2.34 12.38
CA GLU A 193 8.09 1.49 13.32
C GLU A 193 9.58 1.42 12.97
N LEU A 194 9.92 1.33 11.67
CA LEU A 194 11.31 1.43 11.23
C LEU A 194 11.93 2.77 11.58
N GLN A 195 11.19 3.86 11.40
CA GLN A 195 11.62 5.21 11.78
C GLN A 195 11.85 5.31 13.28
N ALA A 196 10.88 4.86 14.09
CA ALA A 196 10.96 4.90 15.55
C ALA A 196 12.15 4.11 16.11
N ARG A 197 12.55 3.03 15.43
CA ARG A 197 13.73 2.23 15.78
C ARG A 197 15.04 2.75 15.19
N GLY A 198 15.03 3.84 14.42
CA GLY A 198 16.22 4.38 13.74
C GLY A 198 16.76 3.43 12.65
N LEU A 199 15.89 2.61 12.05
CA LEU A 199 16.25 1.60 11.04
C LEU A 199 16.03 2.07 9.60
N LEU A 200 15.43 3.24 9.40
CA LEU A 200 15.48 3.91 8.10
C LEU A 200 16.92 4.36 7.88
N ARG A 201 17.64 3.64 7.03
CA ARG A 201 18.92 4.15 6.52
C ARG A 201 18.59 5.40 5.73
N GLU A 202 19.35 6.48 5.93
CA GLU A 202 19.28 7.62 5.02
C GLU A 202 19.64 7.11 3.63
N THR A 203 18.62 6.92 2.80
CA THR A 203 18.82 6.72 1.37
C THR A 203 19.32 8.06 0.86
N THR A 204 20.63 8.22 0.86
CA THR A 204 21.28 9.29 0.12
C THR A 204 20.84 9.12 -1.34
N ALA A 205 20.19 10.17 -1.85
CA ALA A 205 19.72 10.28 -3.23
C ALA A 205 20.88 10.09 -4.23
#